data_AF-A0A3D3Z3X0-F1
#
_entry.id   AF-A0A3D3Z3X0-F1
#
_cell.length_a   1.000
_cell.length_b   1.000
_cell.length_c   1.000
_cell.angle_alpha   90.00
_cell.angle_beta   90.00
_cell.angle_gamma   90.00
#
_symmetry.space_group_name_H-M   'P 1'
#
loop_
_entity.id
_entity.type
_entity.pdbx_description
1 polymer ?
#
loop_
_entity_poly.entity_id
_entity_poly.type
_entity_poly.pdbx_seq_one_letter_code
_entity_poly.pdbx_strand_id
1 'polypeptide(L)'
;MLFSVFMLAVKSVYRNLLRSFLTILGIVIGVSAVITMVTIGNGATQAIKDQISSLGTNILLLSPGQRIGGGAGGGGGVPQFTEADADAIRDQ
;
A
#
# COMPACT_ATOMS: atom_id res chain seq x y z
N MET A 1 11.36 44.12 22.76
CA MET A 1 12.54 43.38 22.23
C MET A 1 12.16 42.33 21.18
N LEU A 2 11.18 41.44 21.42
CA LEU A 2 10.73 40.47 20.39
C LEU A 2 10.22 41.13 19.10
N PHE A 3 9.42 42.19 19.23
CA PHE A 3 8.85 42.90 18.07
C PHE A 3 9.91 43.53 17.15
N SER A 4 10.96 44.11 17.73
CA SER A 4 12.05 44.72 16.96
C SER A 4 12.90 43.68 16.21
N VAL A 5 13.12 42.51 16.81
CA VAL A 5 13.87 41.42 16.17
C VAL A 5 13.07 40.83 15.00
N PHE A 6 11.76 40.64 15.18
CA PHE A 6 10.86 40.20 14.11
C PHE A 6 10.86 41.17 12.93
N MET A 7 10.70 42.48 13.20
CA MET A 7 10.71 43.52 12.17
C MET A 7 12.05 43.56 11.41
N LEU A 8 13.18 43.36 12.12
CA LEU A 8 14.51 43.32 11.53
C LEU A 8 14.72 42.08 10.65
N ALA A 9 14.21 40.92 11.06
CA ALA A 9 14.27 39.68 10.29
C ALA A 9 13.47 39.80 8.98
N VAL A 10 12.25 40.35 9.03
CA VAL A 10 11.45 40.60 7.82
C VAL A 10 12.19 41.54 6.87
N LYS A 11 12.75 42.64 7.39
CA LYS A 11 13.51 43.60 6.58
C LYS A 11 14.78 43.00 5.95
N SER A 12 15.42 42.03 6.60
CA SER A 12 16.61 41.37 6.06
C SER A 12 16.28 40.40 4.91
N VAL A 13 15.13 39.71 4.98
CA VAL A 13 14.60 38.87 3.90
C VAL A 13 14.30 39.71 2.65
N TYR A 14 13.64 40.86 2.82
CA TYR A 14 13.36 41.78 1.71
C TYR A 14 14.62 42.38 1.07
N ARG A 15 15.76 42.44 1.79
CA ARG A 15 17.01 43.00 1.24
C ARG A 15 17.69 42.05 0.25
N ASN A 16 17.43 40.75 0.32
CA ASN A 16 18.01 39.76 -0.59
C ASN A 16 16.96 38.80 -1.16
N LEU A 17 16.01 39.39 -1.91
CA LEU A 17 14.85 38.71 -2.47
C LEU A 17 15.21 37.45 -3.26
N LEU A 18 16.24 37.49 -4.11
CA LEU A 18 16.63 36.33 -4.92
C LEU A 18 17.05 35.14 -4.05
N ARG A 19 17.96 35.36 -3.09
CA ARG A 19 18.42 34.28 -2.22
C ARG A 19 17.30 33.74 -1.36
N SER A 20 16.53 34.62 -0.71
CA SER A 20 15.42 34.22 0.14
C SER A 20 14.33 33.48 -0.65
N PHE A 21 14.03 33.93 -1.86
CA PHE A 21 13.07 33.27 -2.75
C PHE A 21 13.54 31.87 -3.14
N LEU A 22 14.79 31.71 -3.62
CA LEU A 22 15.32 30.40 -4.00
C LEU A 22 15.34 29.42 -2.81
N THR A 23 15.65 29.87 -1.60
CA THR A 23 15.63 29.02 -0.41
C THR A 23 14.22 28.57 -0.03
N ILE A 24 13.24 29.49 -0.10
CA ILE A 24 11.84 29.16 0.20
C ILE A 24 11.30 28.20 -0.86
N LEU A 25 11.60 28.45 -2.13
CA LEU A 25 11.19 27.61 -3.25
C LEU A 25 11.70 26.18 -3.10
N GLY A 26 12.97 26.00 -2.73
CA GLY A 26 13.55 24.68 -2.46
C GLY A 26 12.83 23.93 -1.34
N ILE A 27 12.52 24.61 -0.23
CA ILE A 27 11.78 24.03 0.89
C ILE A 27 10.36 23.62 0.45
N VAL A 28 9.65 24.49 -0.28
CA VAL A 28 8.29 24.22 -0.76
C VAL A 28 8.28 23.00 -1.67
N ILE A 29 9.17 22.92 -2.66
CA ILE A 29 9.23 21.78 -3.58
C ILE A 29 9.63 20.50 -2.83
N GLY A 30 10.64 20.58 -1.95
CA GLY A 30 11.11 19.43 -1.19
C GLY A 30 10.03 18.84 -0.27
N VAL A 31 9.37 19.68 0.51
CA VAL A 31 8.28 19.23 1.41
C VAL A 31 7.08 18.72 0.61
N SER A 32 6.73 19.38 -0.50
CA SER A 32 5.61 18.94 -1.35
C SER A 32 5.86 17.57 -1.97
N ALA A 33 7.07 17.29 -2.45
CA ALA A 33 7.44 15.99 -3.01
C ALA A 33 7.32 14.87 -1.97
N VAL A 34 7.81 15.11 -0.75
CA VAL A 34 7.71 14.14 0.36
C VAL A 34 6.25 13.87 0.74
N ILE A 35 5.43 14.92 0.90
CA ILE A 35 3.99 14.78 1.22
C ILE A 35 3.28 13.97 0.13
N THR A 36 3.55 14.29 -1.14
CA THR A 36 2.92 13.61 -2.28
C THR A 36 3.29 12.12 -2.29
N MET A 37 4.57 11.80 -2.15
CA MET A 37 5.04 10.41 -2.13
C MET A 37 4.41 9.61 -0.99
N VAL A 38 4.37 10.17 0.22
CA VAL A 38 3.77 9.51 1.40
C VAL A 38 2.27 9.30 1.20
N THR A 39 1.57 10.30 0.67
CA THR A 39 0.12 10.23 0.42
C THR A 39 -0.20 9.16 -0.61
N ILE A 40 0.55 9.10 -1.71
CA ILE A 40 0.39 8.05 -2.74
C ILE A 40 0.69 6.67 -2.16
N GLY A 41 1.78 6.51 -1.41
CA GLY A 41 2.15 5.21 -0.83
C GLY A 41 1.10 4.68 0.15
N ASN A 42 0.59 5.55 1.01
CA ASN A 42 -0.49 5.21 1.94
C ASN A 42 -1.79 4.90 1.21
N GLY A 43 -2.16 5.71 0.19
CA GLY A 43 -3.35 5.50 -0.62
C GLY A 43 -3.32 4.18 -1.40
N ALA A 44 -2.19 3.84 -2.02
CA ALA A 44 -2.01 2.57 -2.71
C ALA A 44 -2.12 1.38 -1.74
N THR A 45 -1.51 1.49 -0.56
CA THR A 45 -1.59 0.46 0.48
C THR A 45 -3.03 0.26 0.94
N GLN A 46 -3.81 1.34 1.12
CA GLN A 46 -5.23 1.24 1.47
C GLN A 46 -6.05 0.63 0.34
N ALA A 47 -5.85 1.07 -0.91
CA ALA A 47 -6.56 0.50 -2.06
C ALA A 47 -6.32 -1.01 -2.22
N ILE A 48 -5.09 -1.47 -2.01
CA ILE A 48 -4.76 -2.90 -2.02
C ILE A 48 -5.44 -3.62 -0.86
N LYS A 49 -5.45 -3.04 0.35
CA LYS A 49 -6.16 -3.62 1.49
C LYS A 49 -7.66 -3.73 1.23
N ASP A 50 -8.27 -2.72 0.62
CA ASP A 50 -9.70 -2.72 0.29
C ASP A 50 -10.02 -3.78 -0.77
N GLN A 51 -9.17 -3.93 -1.79
CA GLN A 51 -9.30 -5.00 -2.78
C GLN A 51 -9.15 -6.38 -2.14
N ILE A 52 -8.16 -6.59 -1.27
CA ILE A 52 -7.97 -7.85 -0.55
C ILE A 52 -9.14 -8.13 0.38
N SER A 53 -9.64 -7.11 1.09
CA SER A 53 -10.82 -7.24 1.96
C SER A 53 -12.08 -7.54 1.16
N SER A 54 -12.20 -7.03 -0.08
CA SER A 54 -13.34 -7.32 -0.97
C SER A 54 -13.34 -8.73 -1.53
N LEU A 55 -12.18 -9.42 -1.52
CA LEU A 55 -12.10 -10.86 -1.81
C LEU A 55 -12.66 -11.71 -0.65
N GLY A 56 -13.00 -11.08 0.48
CA GLY A 56 -13.61 -11.71 1.64
C GLY A 56 -12.56 -12.20 2.65
N THR A 57 -12.85 -11.97 3.92
CA THR A 57 -12.01 -12.38 5.07
C THR A 57 -11.93 -13.90 5.27
N ASN A 58 -12.57 -14.70 4.39
CA ASN A 58 -12.72 -16.14 4.54
C ASN A 58 -12.44 -16.88 3.22
N ILE A 59 -11.24 -16.71 2.66
CA ILE A 59 -10.80 -17.45 1.48
C ILE A 59 -10.35 -18.86 1.91
N LEU A 60 -11.20 -19.87 1.74
CA LEU A 60 -10.80 -21.27 1.87
C LEU A 60 -10.14 -21.72 0.57
N LEU A 61 -8.82 -21.93 0.58
CA LEU A 61 -8.08 -22.45 -0.56
C LEU A 61 -8.00 -23.98 -0.47
N LEU A 62 -8.84 -24.67 -1.24
CA LEU A 62 -8.90 -26.14 -1.32
C LEU A 62 -8.03 -26.63 -2.48
N SER A 63 -7.03 -27.45 -2.18
CA SER A 63 -6.17 -28.11 -3.18
C SER A 63 -6.35 -29.62 -3.08
N PRO A 64 -6.58 -30.35 -4.18
CA PRO A 64 -6.75 -31.79 -4.11
C PRO A 64 -5.41 -32.41 -3.71
N GLY A 65 -5.43 -33.26 -2.67
CA GLY A 65 -4.21 -33.83 -2.10
C GLY A 65 -3.39 -34.60 -3.12
N GLN A 66 -2.09 -34.30 -3.24
CA GLN A 66 -1.15 -35.09 -4.03
C GLN A 66 -0.70 -36.30 -3.21
N ARG A 67 -0.82 -37.53 -3.77
CA ARG A 67 -0.30 -38.73 -3.10
C ARG A 67 1.21 -38.60 -2.90
N ILE A 68 1.63 -38.31 -1.67
CA ILE A 68 3.03 -38.42 -1.24
C ILE A 68 3.30 -39.91 -0.98
N GLY A 69 3.56 -40.64 -2.05
CA GLY A 69 3.83 -42.08 -2.00
C GLY A 69 4.26 -42.55 -3.39
N GLY A 70 5.57 -42.64 -3.58
CA GLY A 70 6.21 -42.95 -4.86
C GLY A 70 5.73 -44.26 -5.49
N GLY A 71 5.47 -44.20 -6.79
CA GLY A 71 5.13 -45.35 -7.61
C GLY A 71 4.82 -44.89 -9.03
N ALA A 72 5.82 -44.95 -9.90
CA ALA A 72 5.65 -44.76 -11.34
C ALA A 72 4.72 -45.86 -11.87
N GLY A 73 3.51 -45.48 -12.29
CA GLY A 73 2.58 -46.39 -12.97
C GLY A 73 1.21 -46.45 -12.31
N GLY A 74 0.23 -45.79 -12.91
CA GLY A 74 -1.17 -45.92 -12.52
C GLY A 74 -1.98 -44.70 -12.94
N GLY A 75 -2.53 -44.74 -14.15
CA GLY A 75 -3.42 -43.72 -14.71
C GLY A 75 -4.78 -43.68 -14.01
N GLY A 76 -4.80 -43.29 -12.75
CA GLY A 76 -6.00 -42.97 -11.98
C GLY A 76 -5.78 -41.63 -11.32
N GLY A 77 -6.31 -40.57 -11.93
CA GLY A 77 -6.26 -39.23 -11.35
C GLY A 77 -6.79 -39.23 -9.93
N VAL A 78 -6.15 -38.46 -9.06
CA VAL A 78 -6.71 -38.09 -7.75
C VAL A 78 -8.17 -37.63 -7.95
N PRO A 79 -9.13 -38.09 -7.12
CA PRO A 79 -10.52 -37.66 -7.24
C PRO A 79 -10.57 -36.13 -7.30
N GLN A 80 -11.05 -35.60 -8.42
CA GLN A 80 -11.27 -34.18 -8.58
C GLN A 80 -12.44 -33.80 -7.68
N PHE A 81 -12.39 -32.60 -7.10
CA PHE A 81 -13.50 -32.09 -6.31
C PHE A 81 -14.80 -32.16 -7.11
N THR A 82 -15.84 -32.72 -6.50
CA THR A 82 -17.17 -32.83 -7.12
C THR A 82 -18.05 -31.70 -6.58
N GLU A 83 -19.05 -31.25 -7.33
CA GLU A 83 -19.94 -30.17 -6.88
C GLU A 83 -20.65 -30.48 -5.55
N ALA A 84 -20.90 -31.76 -5.25
CA ALA A 84 -21.41 -32.21 -3.96
C ALA A 84 -20.49 -31.86 -2.77
N ASP A 85 -19.17 -31.79 -2.98
CA ASP A 85 -18.21 -31.40 -1.93
C ASP A 85 -18.28 -29.89 -1.65
N ALA A 86 -18.64 -29.08 -2.66
CA ALA A 86 -18.83 -27.64 -2.51
C ALA A 86 -20.10 -27.32 -1.71
N ASP A 87 -21.19 -28.07 -1.94
CA ASP A 87 -22.44 -27.91 -1.19
C ASP A 87 -22.29 -28.32 0.29
N ALA A 88 -21.53 -29.39 0.57
CA ALA A 88 -21.27 -29.84 1.94
C ALA A 88 -20.49 -28.82 2.79
N ILE A 89 -19.62 -28.01 2.17
CA ILE A 89 -18.85 -26.95 2.85
C ILE A 89 -19.70 -25.68 3.03
N ARG A 90 -20.71 -25.46 2.19
CA ARG A 90 -21.58 -24.28 2.26
C ARG A 90 -22.61 -24.36 3.38
N ASP A 91 -23.07 -25.56 3.72
CA ASP A 91 -24.11 -25.82 4.71
C ASP A 91 -23.57 -25.99 6.16
N GLN A 92 -22.28 -25.74 6.39
CA GLN A 92 -21.60 -25.86 7.68
C GLN A 92 -21.12 -24.49 8.19
#